data_AF-A0A532UH59-F1
#
_entry.id   AF-A0A532UH59-F1
#
_cell.length_a   1.000
_cell.length_b   1.000
_cell.length_c   1.000
_cell.angle_alpha   90.00
_cell.angle_beta   90.00
_cell.angle_gamma   90.00
#
_symmetry.space_group_name_H-M   'P 1'
#
loop_
_entity.id
_entity.type
_entity.pdbx_description
1 polymer ?
#
loop_
_entity_poly.entity_id
_entity_poly.type
_entity_poly.pdbx_seq_one_letter_code
_entity_poly.pdbx_strand_id
1 'polypeptide(L)'
;MIGTPRLRMNRLCPPIRAARRLLLCVAVVVLLLAASNSGGGIEQRRDTTRTRAEVESLIENVGRTPPDWYGSTPLNYPRTLDLSWPKPSGPWNTRKHVPHYMFSVINENPRRWKEGARFMHHVLSVNRDDPEVHQKAFDQLGHCYHDLLGDWARAAFWWRKLDKYHMNNFLGLADCYWKLGSKEMAASLLRRIRTDSTRYGSAIKLWSDMGELDDALRLAETSARAGNPSGAYIGAGDACRKHSRYSQAIAYYRKVLAMPMTYTRINGKNQKNPILERNKQRAQTAIDNIKTFETLDLNRIPDGIYTGASLAYVADLAVAVTVQNGRITSVRITEHKDKQYFSALTDTPNQIIEKQGLRGVDATTSATITSEAIINATAKALTSSPK
;
A
#
# COMPACT_ATOMS: atom_id res chain seq x y z
N MET A 1 -1.86 64.89 -22.33
CA MET A 1 -2.29 66.29 -22.19
C MET A 1 -2.90 66.44 -20.80
N ILE A 2 -2.31 67.32 -19.98
CA ILE A 2 -2.92 68.26 -18.99
C ILE A 2 -4.24 67.76 -18.37
N GLY A 3 -4.40 67.54 -17.07
CA GLY A 3 -3.95 68.29 -15.89
C GLY A 3 -5.17 68.46 -14.97
N THR A 4 -5.04 68.22 -13.66
CA THR A 4 -6.08 68.40 -12.63
C THR A 4 -6.42 69.89 -12.41
N PRO A 5 -7.62 70.23 -11.89
CA PRO A 5 -7.73 70.71 -10.49
C PRO A 5 -9.08 70.33 -9.81
N ARG A 6 -9.16 69.93 -8.52
CA ARG A 6 -9.10 70.64 -7.21
C ARG A 6 -10.25 71.63 -6.86
N LEU A 7 -10.83 71.38 -5.67
CA LEU A 7 -11.51 72.27 -4.68
C LEU A 7 -13.06 72.40 -4.79
N ARG A 8 -13.87 72.39 -3.70
CA ARG A 8 -13.68 72.97 -2.35
C ARG A 8 -14.70 72.42 -1.31
N MET A 9 -14.36 72.58 -0.02
CA MET A 9 -15.08 72.15 1.21
C MET A 9 -16.24 73.08 1.65
N ASN A 10 -17.18 72.55 2.45
CA ASN A 10 -17.71 73.10 3.74
C ASN A 10 -18.86 72.18 4.25
N ARG A 11 -18.69 71.37 5.32
CA ARG A 11 -18.83 71.61 6.79
C ARG A 11 -20.25 71.91 7.31
N LEU A 12 -20.67 71.08 8.29
CA LEU A 12 -21.55 71.27 9.49
C LEU A 12 -22.63 70.15 9.57
N CYS A 13 -22.43 69.06 10.32
CA CYS A 13 -22.66 68.82 11.78
C CYS A 13 -24.13 68.53 12.20
N PRO A 14 -24.36 67.68 13.23
CA PRO A 14 -25.44 66.68 13.34
C PRO A 14 -26.47 66.97 14.46
N PRO A 15 -27.43 66.06 14.76
CA PRO A 15 -27.34 65.12 15.93
C PRO A 15 -27.93 63.71 15.61
N ILE A 16 -27.58 62.55 16.20
CA ILE A 16 -27.41 62.00 17.56
C ILE A 16 -28.71 61.58 18.30
N ARG A 17 -28.81 60.25 18.55
CA ARG A 17 -29.55 59.46 19.59
C ARG A 17 -31.09 59.36 19.46
N ALA A 18 -31.77 58.30 19.90
CA ALA A 18 -31.53 56.91 20.33
C ALA A 18 -32.90 56.36 20.78
N ALA A 19 -33.27 55.09 20.54
CA ALA A 19 -34.24 54.36 21.36
C ALA A 19 -34.22 52.84 21.09
N ARG A 20 -34.50 52.08 22.14
CA ARG A 20 -34.27 50.64 22.35
C ARG A 20 -35.52 49.78 22.09
N ARG A 21 -35.27 48.53 21.66
CA ARG A 21 -35.90 47.23 22.03
C ARG A 21 -37.42 47.03 21.85
N LEU A 22 -37.81 45.99 21.08
CA LEU A 22 -38.59 44.84 21.61
C LEU A 22 -38.63 43.61 20.67
N LEU A 23 -38.42 42.46 21.30
CA LEU A 23 -38.77 41.04 21.06
C LEU A 23 -39.09 40.42 19.67
N LEU A 24 -38.35 39.32 19.41
CA LEU A 24 -38.74 37.96 19.00
C LEU A 24 -39.91 37.75 18.00
N CYS A 25 -39.57 37.15 16.85
CA CYS A 25 -40.28 35.96 16.34
C CYS A 25 -39.38 35.14 15.41
N VAL A 26 -39.35 33.84 15.66
CA VAL A 26 -38.57 32.79 14.99
C VAL A 26 -39.20 32.45 13.63
N ALA A 27 -38.39 32.39 12.57
CA ALA A 27 -38.64 31.51 11.43
C ALA A 27 -37.32 31.15 10.76
N VAL A 28 -36.93 29.89 10.96
CA VAL A 28 -35.80 29.20 10.34
C VAL A 28 -36.17 28.87 8.89
N VAL A 29 -35.38 29.33 7.92
CA VAL A 29 -35.25 28.67 6.61
C VAL A 29 -33.77 28.55 6.30
N VAL A 30 -33.30 27.31 6.36
CA VAL A 30 -31.97 26.85 5.99
C VAL A 30 -31.87 26.85 4.47
N LEU A 31 -30.91 27.59 3.90
CA LEU A 31 -30.43 27.33 2.54
C LEU A 31 -28.91 27.07 2.61
N LEU A 32 -28.55 25.85 2.21
CA LEU A 32 -27.20 25.33 2.12
C LEU A 32 -26.39 26.07 1.04
N LEU A 33 -25.22 26.58 1.43
CA LEU A 33 -24.09 26.84 0.52
C LEU A 33 -22.86 26.16 1.13
N ALA A 34 -22.63 24.90 0.74
CA ALA A 34 -21.35 24.24 0.92
C ALA A 34 -20.56 24.40 -0.39
N ALA A 35 -19.67 25.38 -0.43
CA ALA A 35 -18.67 25.53 -1.46
C ALA A 35 -17.40 24.76 -1.06
N SER A 36 -17.06 23.77 -1.89
CA SER A 36 -15.71 23.32 -2.27
C SER A 36 -14.59 23.45 -1.23
N ASN A 37 -14.22 22.31 -0.63
CA ASN A 37 -12.85 22.12 -0.15
C ASN A 37 -12.25 20.89 -0.86
N SER A 38 -11.62 21.15 -2.00
CA SER A 38 -10.80 20.19 -2.74
C SER A 38 -9.44 20.08 -2.07
N GLY A 39 -9.32 19.18 -1.10
CA GLY A 39 -8.07 18.72 -0.53
C GLY A 39 -8.05 17.21 -0.58
N GLY A 40 -7.21 16.62 -1.44
CA GLY A 40 -6.88 15.21 -1.42
C GLY A 40 -6.14 14.88 -0.13
N GLY A 41 -6.90 14.72 0.95
CA GLY A 41 -6.44 14.23 2.24
C GLY A 41 -6.77 12.76 2.34
N ILE A 42 -5.78 11.98 2.75
CA ILE A 42 -5.90 10.58 3.17
C ILE A 42 -7.14 10.46 4.05
N GLU A 43 -8.20 9.83 3.52
CA GLU A 43 -9.36 9.45 4.33
C GLU A 43 -8.84 8.55 5.46
N GLN A 44 -8.96 9.05 6.68
CA GLN A 44 -8.81 8.23 7.88
C GLN A 44 -9.65 6.96 7.67
N ARG A 45 -9.01 5.78 7.78
CA ARG A 45 -9.73 4.49 7.81
C ARG A 45 -10.68 4.50 9.00
N ARG A 46 -11.91 4.97 8.80
CA ARG A 46 -13.03 4.55 9.63
C ARG A 46 -13.20 3.07 9.35
N ASP A 47 -13.27 2.25 10.41
CA ASP A 47 -13.70 0.84 10.37
C ASP A 47 -15.12 0.77 9.80
N THR A 48 -15.23 0.96 8.48
CA THR A 48 -16.50 0.96 7.79
C THR A 48 -16.77 -0.49 7.44
N THR A 49 -17.52 -1.17 8.32
CA THR A 49 -18.03 -2.50 8.02
C THR A 49 -19.12 -2.36 6.97
N ARG A 50 -18.98 -3.06 5.84
CA ARG A 50 -19.96 -3.07 4.74
C ARG A 50 -20.51 -4.48 4.54
N THR A 51 -21.81 -4.57 4.28
CA THR A 51 -22.48 -5.77 3.79
C THR A 51 -21.99 -6.14 2.39
N ARG A 52 -22.24 -7.38 1.97
CA ARG A 52 -21.97 -7.83 0.61
C ARG A 52 -22.61 -6.94 -0.45
N ALA A 53 -23.89 -6.61 -0.29
CA ALA A 53 -24.63 -5.80 -1.25
C ALA A 53 -24.05 -4.38 -1.39
N GLU A 54 -23.61 -3.77 -0.29
CA GLU A 54 -22.96 -2.46 -0.31
C GLU A 54 -21.61 -2.49 -1.03
N VAL A 55 -20.79 -3.51 -0.79
CA VAL A 55 -19.51 -3.69 -1.50
C VAL A 55 -19.73 -3.95 -2.98
N GLU A 56 -20.71 -4.80 -3.34
CA GLU A 56 -21.05 -5.08 -4.73
C GLU A 56 -21.53 -3.83 -5.46
N SER A 57 -22.42 -3.04 -4.84
CA SER A 57 -22.90 -1.77 -5.38
C SER A 57 -21.75 -0.76 -5.55
N LEU A 58 -20.87 -0.65 -4.55
CA LEU A 58 -19.70 0.23 -4.62
C LEU A 58 -18.77 -0.14 -5.78
N ILE A 59 -18.47 -1.43 -5.95
CA ILE A 59 -17.60 -1.91 -7.04
C ILE A 59 -18.21 -1.60 -8.40
N GLU A 60 -19.51 -1.83 -8.60
CA GLU A 60 -20.17 -1.54 -9.87
C GLU A 60 -20.19 -0.03 -10.17
N ASN A 61 -20.56 0.80 -9.19
CA ASN A 61 -20.67 2.24 -9.37
C ASN A 61 -19.29 2.88 -9.66
N VAL A 62 -18.29 2.52 -8.86
CA VAL A 62 -16.94 3.06 -8.98
C VAL A 62 -16.21 2.53 -10.22
N GLY A 63 -16.38 1.25 -10.53
CA GLY A 63 -15.75 0.60 -11.68
C GLY A 63 -16.23 1.11 -13.03
N ARG A 64 -17.49 1.55 -13.12
CA ARG A 64 -18.09 2.13 -14.34
C ARG A 64 -17.79 3.62 -14.53
N THR A 65 -17.26 4.27 -13.50
CA THR A 65 -17.03 5.72 -13.50
C THR A 65 -15.53 6.02 -13.61
N PRO A 66 -15.10 6.74 -14.67
CA PRO A 66 -13.72 7.20 -14.75
C PRO A 66 -13.33 8.00 -13.49
N PRO A 67 -12.12 7.81 -12.94
CA PRO A 67 -11.66 8.63 -11.82
C PRO A 67 -11.49 10.09 -12.25
N ASP A 68 -11.61 11.04 -11.33
CA ASP A 68 -11.61 12.49 -11.62
C ASP A 68 -10.34 12.97 -12.36
N TRP A 69 -9.20 12.32 -12.09
CA TRP A 69 -7.94 12.61 -12.76
C TRP A 69 -7.83 12.04 -14.17
N TYR A 70 -8.76 11.17 -14.59
CA TYR A 70 -8.67 10.42 -15.84
C TYR A 70 -8.53 11.37 -17.02
N GLY A 71 -9.46 12.32 -17.15
CA GLY A 71 -9.50 13.27 -18.28
C GLY A 71 -8.24 14.13 -18.40
N SER A 72 -7.69 14.59 -17.27
CA SER A 72 -6.49 15.45 -17.22
C SER A 72 -5.17 14.69 -17.31
N THR A 73 -5.18 13.37 -17.21
CA THR A 73 -3.96 12.56 -17.27
C THR A 73 -3.53 12.39 -18.73
N PRO A 74 -2.28 12.71 -19.09
CA PRO A 74 -1.81 12.54 -20.46
C PRO A 74 -1.69 11.07 -20.84
N LEU A 75 -1.93 10.76 -22.11
CA LEU A 75 -1.73 9.42 -22.67
C LEU A 75 -0.36 9.36 -23.35
N ASN A 76 0.69 9.23 -22.53
CA ASN A 76 2.07 9.15 -23.01
C ASN A 76 2.53 7.70 -23.10
N TYR A 77 2.82 7.21 -24.31
CA TYR A 77 3.44 5.90 -24.53
C TYR A 77 4.26 5.88 -25.84
N PRO A 78 5.30 5.03 -25.96
CA PRO A 78 6.05 4.89 -27.20
C PRO A 78 5.15 4.40 -28.35
N ARG A 79 5.16 5.11 -29.49
CA ARG A 79 4.38 4.73 -30.68
C ARG A 79 4.79 3.38 -31.30
N THR A 80 5.97 2.88 -30.94
CA THR A 80 6.51 1.59 -31.37
C THR A 80 6.02 0.41 -30.53
N LEU A 81 5.22 0.64 -29.49
CA LEU A 81 4.66 -0.44 -28.69
C LEU A 81 3.65 -1.22 -29.52
N ASP A 82 3.78 -2.54 -29.50
CA ASP A 82 2.82 -3.44 -30.11
C ASP A 82 1.61 -3.62 -29.18
N LEU A 83 0.53 -2.90 -29.49
CA LEU A 83 -0.68 -2.89 -28.68
C LEU A 83 -1.56 -4.14 -28.88
N SER A 84 -1.24 -5.01 -29.85
CA SER A 84 -1.85 -6.35 -29.96
C SER A 84 -1.38 -7.29 -28.83
N TRP A 85 -0.44 -6.82 -28.01
CA TRP A 85 0.03 -7.47 -26.79
C TRP A 85 0.45 -8.95 -26.98
N PRO A 86 1.33 -9.23 -27.96
CA PRO A 86 1.85 -10.58 -28.15
C PRO A 86 2.73 -10.98 -26.97
N LYS A 87 2.97 -12.29 -26.85
CA LYS A 87 3.99 -12.79 -25.93
C LYS A 87 5.34 -12.15 -26.29
N PRO A 88 6.05 -11.51 -25.34
CA PRO A 88 7.33 -10.89 -25.63
C PRO A 88 8.33 -11.90 -26.20
N SER A 89 9.03 -11.50 -27.25
CA SER A 89 10.13 -12.24 -27.86
C SER A 89 11.39 -11.35 -27.97
N GLY A 90 12.55 -11.98 -27.87
CA GLY A 90 13.84 -11.29 -27.89
C GLY A 90 14.20 -10.61 -26.56
N PRO A 91 15.18 -9.68 -26.56
CA PRO A 91 15.67 -9.01 -25.36
C PRO A 91 14.61 -8.09 -24.73
N TRP A 92 14.83 -7.74 -23.46
CA TRP A 92 14.00 -6.77 -22.76
C TRP A 92 13.93 -5.45 -23.52
N ASN A 93 12.71 -5.00 -23.83
CA ASN A 93 12.48 -3.82 -24.67
C ASN A 93 11.16 -3.14 -24.28
N THR A 94 11.29 -2.00 -23.59
CA THR A 94 10.17 -1.19 -23.07
C THR A 94 9.50 -0.31 -24.13
N ARG A 95 10.04 -0.26 -25.35
CA ARG A 95 9.46 0.47 -26.49
C ARG A 95 8.69 -0.42 -27.44
N LYS A 96 8.84 -1.75 -27.35
CA LYS A 96 8.19 -2.74 -28.21
C LYS A 96 7.10 -3.53 -27.49
N HIS A 97 7.36 -3.94 -26.24
CA HIS A 97 6.51 -4.88 -25.52
C HIS A 97 5.75 -4.18 -24.39
N VAL A 98 4.40 -4.23 -24.44
CA VAL A 98 3.51 -3.70 -23.39
C VAL A 98 3.91 -4.14 -21.98
N PRO A 99 4.18 -5.44 -21.68
CA PRO A 99 4.51 -5.84 -20.31
C PRO A 99 5.85 -5.27 -19.84
N HIS A 100 6.84 -5.09 -20.72
CA HIS A 100 8.11 -4.46 -20.35
C HIS A 100 7.95 -2.97 -20.06
N TYR A 101 7.11 -2.29 -20.86
CA TYR A 101 6.76 -0.89 -20.62
C TYR A 101 6.05 -0.72 -19.28
N MET A 102 5.00 -1.50 -19.01
CA MET A 102 4.30 -1.45 -17.74
C MET A 102 5.25 -1.70 -16.58
N PHE A 103 6.09 -2.73 -16.69
CA PHE A 103 7.00 -3.11 -15.62
C PHE A 103 8.07 -2.06 -15.32
N SER A 104 8.86 -1.62 -16.31
CA SER A 104 10.05 -0.78 -16.07
C SER A 104 9.80 0.72 -16.22
N VAL A 105 8.67 1.12 -16.80
CA VAL A 105 8.42 2.53 -17.15
C VAL A 105 7.22 3.08 -16.39
N ILE A 106 6.19 2.28 -16.13
CA ILE A 106 5.04 2.71 -15.33
C ILE A 106 5.23 2.34 -13.86
N ASN A 107 5.36 1.06 -13.54
CA ASN A 107 5.30 0.58 -12.16
C ASN A 107 6.41 1.19 -11.28
N GLU A 108 7.61 1.39 -11.85
CA GLU A 108 8.75 1.99 -11.14
C GLU A 108 8.65 3.51 -10.92
N ASN A 109 7.64 4.18 -11.51
CA ASN A 109 7.54 5.64 -11.51
C ASN A 109 6.19 6.11 -10.95
N PRO A 110 6.09 6.47 -9.65
CA PRO A 110 4.85 6.94 -9.01
C PRO A 110 4.10 8.03 -9.76
N ARG A 111 4.86 8.99 -10.33
CA ARG A 111 4.30 10.11 -11.11
C ARG A 111 3.57 9.65 -12.38
N ARG A 112 3.80 8.42 -12.83
CA ARG A 112 3.26 7.84 -14.06
C ARG A 112 2.21 6.75 -13.82
N TRP A 113 1.88 6.43 -12.56
CA TRP A 113 0.89 5.39 -12.26
C TRP A 113 -0.48 5.66 -12.88
N LYS A 114 -0.94 6.92 -12.82
CA LYS A 114 -2.18 7.36 -13.49
C LYS A 114 -2.10 7.21 -15.01
N GLU A 115 -0.96 7.56 -15.61
CA GLU A 115 -0.73 7.38 -17.06
C GLU A 115 -0.80 5.90 -17.44
N GLY A 116 -0.24 5.01 -16.62
CA GLY A 116 -0.30 3.57 -16.81
C GLY A 116 -1.71 3.02 -16.85
N ALA A 117 -2.54 3.40 -15.88
CA ALA A 117 -3.95 3.02 -15.86
C ALA A 117 -4.67 3.56 -17.11
N ARG A 118 -4.50 4.85 -17.44
CA ARG A 118 -5.08 5.44 -18.66
C ARG A 118 -4.61 4.74 -19.94
N PHE A 119 -3.34 4.36 -20.01
CA PHE A 119 -2.78 3.61 -21.13
C PHE A 119 -3.44 2.24 -21.28
N MET A 120 -3.72 1.51 -20.20
CA MET A 120 -4.43 0.23 -20.27
C MET A 120 -5.87 0.36 -20.75
N HIS A 121 -6.58 1.42 -20.36
CA HIS A 121 -7.88 1.74 -20.97
C HIS A 121 -7.77 2.02 -22.46
N HIS A 122 -6.69 2.69 -22.90
CA HIS A 122 -6.44 2.89 -24.32
C HIS A 122 -6.18 1.56 -25.05
N VAL A 123 -5.41 0.64 -24.46
CA VAL A 123 -5.18 -0.71 -25.01
C VAL A 123 -6.50 -1.47 -25.19
N LEU A 124 -7.43 -1.40 -24.23
CA LEU A 124 -8.78 -1.94 -24.42
C LEU A 124 -9.50 -1.27 -25.61
N SER A 125 -9.42 0.06 -25.70
CA SER A 125 -10.14 0.82 -26.71
C SER A 125 -9.70 0.56 -28.16
N VAL A 126 -8.44 0.16 -28.37
CA VAL A 126 -7.89 -0.14 -29.70
C VAL A 126 -8.00 -1.62 -30.08
N ASN A 127 -8.24 -2.51 -29.11
CA ASN A 127 -8.37 -3.96 -29.31
C ASN A 127 -9.80 -4.46 -29.02
N ARG A 128 -10.82 -3.71 -29.43
CA ARG A 128 -12.23 -3.92 -29.01
C ARG A 128 -12.79 -5.31 -29.31
N ASP A 129 -12.26 -5.95 -30.36
CA ASP A 129 -12.72 -7.24 -30.85
C ASP A 129 -11.75 -8.38 -30.47
N ASP A 130 -10.72 -8.11 -29.65
CA ASP A 130 -9.74 -9.10 -29.20
C ASP A 130 -9.99 -9.49 -27.72
N PRO A 131 -10.67 -10.62 -27.47
CA PRO A 131 -10.96 -11.06 -26.12
C PRO A 131 -9.70 -11.47 -25.33
N GLU A 132 -8.62 -11.91 -25.99
CA GLU A 132 -7.39 -12.31 -25.30
C GLU A 132 -6.66 -11.08 -24.75
N VAL A 133 -6.54 -10.02 -25.56
CA VAL A 133 -5.97 -8.75 -25.13
C VAL A 133 -6.81 -8.12 -24.03
N HIS A 134 -8.15 -8.24 -24.10
CA HIS A 134 -9.03 -7.79 -23.02
C HIS A 134 -8.73 -8.48 -21.68
N GLN A 135 -8.55 -9.81 -21.65
CA GLN A 135 -8.21 -10.51 -20.40
C GLN A 135 -6.89 -9.99 -19.79
N LYS A 136 -5.85 -9.82 -20.62
CA LYS A 136 -4.55 -9.26 -20.17
C LYS A 136 -4.70 -7.82 -19.64
N ALA A 137 -5.47 -7.00 -20.35
CA ALA A 137 -5.70 -5.61 -19.98
C ALA A 137 -6.56 -5.47 -18.72
N PHE A 138 -7.57 -6.33 -18.51
CA PHE A 138 -8.37 -6.36 -17.28
C PHE A 138 -7.49 -6.72 -16.07
N ASP A 139 -6.66 -7.75 -16.20
CA ASP A 139 -5.73 -8.14 -15.13
C ASP A 139 -4.75 -7.00 -14.81
N GLN A 140 -4.16 -6.39 -15.84
CA GLN A 140 -3.22 -5.28 -15.66
C GLN A 140 -3.89 -4.01 -15.11
N LEU A 141 -5.15 -3.72 -15.46
CA LEU A 141 -5.93 -2.63 -14.84
C LEU A 141 -6.20 -2.92 -13.36
N GLY A 142 -6.56 -4.16 -13.02
CA GLY A 142 -6.69 -4.60 -11.64
C GLY A 142 -5.42 -4.31 -10.84
N HIS A 143 -4.26 -4.69 -11.37
CA HIS A 143 -2.96 -4.36 -10.77
C HIS A 143 -2.67 -2.86 -10.71
N CYS A 144 -2.95 -2.09 -11.77
CA CYS A 144 -2.76 -0.63 -11.72
C CYS A 144 -3.58 0.03 -10.61
N TYR A 145 -4.85 -0.37 -10.45
CA TYR A 145 -5.71 0.20 -9.43
C TYR A 145 -5.37 -0.31 -8.03
N HIS A 146 -5.07 -1.60 -7.86
CA HIS A 146 -4.75 -2.19 -6.56
C HIS A 146 -3.36 -1.77 -6.08
N ASP A 147 -2.33 -2.11 -6.86
CA ASP A 147 -0.95 -2.07 -6.41
C ASP A 147 -0.33 -0.67 -6.49
N LEU A 148 -0.82 0.16 -7.41
CA LEU A 148 -0.25 1.49 -7.67
C LEU A 148 -1.15 2.60 -7.11
N LEU A 149 -2.47 2.54 -7.35
CA LEU A 149 -3.37 3.66 -7.06
C LEU A 149 -4.15 3.52 -5.75
N GLY A 150 -4.15 2.34 -5.11
CA GLY A 150 -4.90 2.10 -3.88
C GLY A 150 -6.43 2.19 -4.06
N ASP A 151 -6.91 1.90 -5.26
CA ASP A 151 -8.31 2.02 -5.67
C ASP A 151 -8.98 0.64 -5.75
N TRP A 152 -9.29 0.12 -4.56
CA TRP A 152 -9.71 -1.26 -4.36
C TRP A 152 -11.02 -1.61 -5.07
N ALA A 153 -11.94 -0.65 -5.17
CA ALA A 153 -13.22 -0.84 -5.86
C ALA A 153 -13.03 -0.98 -7.37
N ARG A 154 -12.25 -0.09 -8.01
CA ARG A 154 -11.94 -0.22 -9.44
C ARG A 154 -11.08 -1.46 -9.72
N ALA A 155 -10.14 -1.80 -8.84
CA ALA A 155 -9.35 -3.01 -8.98
C ALA A 155 -10.22 -4.27 -8.99
N ALA A 156 -11.13 -4.41 -8.01
CA ALA A 156 -12.07 -5.51 -7.94
C ALA A 156 -13.00 -5.56 -9.16
N PHE A 157 -13.45 -4.41 -9.66
CA PHE A 157 -14.28 -4.34 -10.86
C PHE A 157 -13.58 -4.96 -12.08
N TRP A 158 -12.31 -4.63 -12.31
CA TRP A 158 -11.57 -5.17 -13.45
C TRP A 158 -11.24 -6.66 -13.29
N TRP A 159 -10.77 -7.09 -12.12
CA TRP A 159 -10.50 -8.51 -11.88
C TRP A 159 -11.77 -9.39 -11.92
N ARG A 160 -12.95 -8.86 -11.57
CA ARG A 160 -14.24 -9.58 -11.71
C ARG A 160 -14.68 -9.80 -13.16
N LYS A 161 -14.05 -9.12 -14.14
CA LYS A 161 -14.30 -9.34 -15.57
C LYS A 161 -13.45 -10.44 -16.18
N LEU A 162 -12.49 -10.98 -15.43
CA LEU A 162 -11.69 -12.11 -15.89
C LEU A 162 -12.56 -13.35 -16.03
N ASP A 163 -12.32 -14.13 -17.08
CA ASP A 163 -12.98 -15.43 -17.24
C ASP A 163 -12.42 -16.46 -16.23
N LYS A 164 -13.04 -17.63 -16.13
CA LYS A 164 -12.62 -18.68 -15.19
C LYS A 164 -11.21 -19.24 -15.42
N TYR A 165 -10.64 -19.09 -16.62
CA TYR A 165 -9.29 -19.58 -16.96
C TYR A 165 -8.22 -18.56 -16.54
N HIS A 166 -8.56 -17.27 -16.57
CA HIS A 166 -7.69 -16.16 -16.18
C HIS A 166 -7.90 -15.75 -14.71
N MET A 167 -9.06 -16.03 -14.12
CA MET A 167 -9.40 -15.73 -12.74
C MET A 167 -8.67 -16.66 -11.75
N ASN A 168 -7.41 -16.36 -11.49
CA ASN A 168 -6.59 -17.00 -10.46
C ASN A 168 -6.23 -16.05 -9.31
N ASN A 169 -6.68 -14.79 -9.34
CA ASN A 169 -6.31 -13.78 -8.35
C ASN A 169 -7.30 -13.70 -7.16
N PHE A 170 -7.60 -14.85 -6.53
CA PHE A 170 -8.45 -14.87 -5.33
C PHE A 170 -7.89 -14.01 -4.20
N LEU A 171 -6.56 -13.96 -4.09
CA LEU A 171 -5.88 -13.17 -3.07
C LEU A 171 -6.09 -11.67 -3.27
N GLY A 172 -5.91 -11.15 -4.49
CA GLY A 172 -6.13 -9.73 -4.80
C GLY A 172 -7.58 -9.32 -4.61
N LEU A 173 -8.54 -10.14 -5.07
CA LEU A 173 -9.96 -9.87 -4.82
C LEU A 173 -10.31 -9.91 -3.32
N ALA A 174 -9.74 -10.84 -2.56
CA ALA A 174 -9.93 -10.89 -1.12
C ALA A 174 -9.38 -9.64 -0.43
N ASP A 175 -8.18 -9.16 -0.81
CA ASP A 175 -7.64 -7.92 -0.25
C ASP A 175 -8.54 -6.74 -0.61
N CYS A 176 -9.00 -6.62 -1.86
CA CYS A 176 -9.96 -5.59 -2.24
C CYS A 176 -11.21 -5.61 -1.34
N TYR A 177 -11.84 -6.77 -1.14
CA TYR A 177 -13.04 -6.86 -0.29
C TYR A 177 -12.76 -6.49 1.16
N TRP A 178 -11.60 -6.89 1.69
CA TRP A 178 -11.16 -6.48 3.02
C TRP A 178 -10.99 -4.96 3.10
N LYS A 179 -10.29 -4.35 2.15
CA LYS A 179 -10.10 -2.88 2.10
C LYS A 179 -11.40 -2.11 1.91
N LEU A 180 -12.38 -2.71 1.23
CA LEU A 180 -13.72 -2.16 1.07
C LEU A 180 -14.63 -2.40 2.29
N GLY A 181 -14.13 -3.08 3.34
CA GLY A 181 -14.85 -3.22 4.60
C GLY A 181 -15.70 -4.47 4.74
N SER A 182 -15.55 -5.46 3.85
CA SER A 182 -16.26 -6.75 3.94
C SER A 182 -15.29 -7.90 4.23
N LYS A 183 -15.10 -8.16 5.53
CA LYS A 183 -14.39 -9.34 6.03
C LYS A 183 -15.03 -10.65 5.58
N GLU A 184 -16.36 -10.72 5.51
CA GLU A 184 -17.11 -11.90 5.07
C GLU A 184 -16.73 -12.30 3.63
N MET A 185 -16.78 -11.35 2.70
CA MET A 185 -16.44 -11.61 1.30
C MET A 185 -14.97 -11.97 1.13
N ALA A 186 -14.07 -11.27 1.83
CA ALA A 186 -12.64 -11.57 1.83
C ALA A 186 -12.34 -12.98 2.35
N ALA A 187 -12.89 -13.35 3.51
CA ALA A 187 -12.74 -14.66 4.12
C ALA A 187 -13.31 -15.77 3.22
N SER A 188 -14.45 -15.53 2.55
CA SER A 188 -15.04 -16.49 1.61
C SER A 188 -14.09 -16.83 0.46
N LEU A 189 -13.35 -15.86 -0.08
CA LEU A 189 -12.36 -16.10 -1.13
C LEU A 189 -11.09 -16.75 -0.57
N LEU A 190 -10.59 -16.28 0.58
CA LEU A 190 -9.38 -16.86 1.18
C LEU A 190 -9.54 -18.34 1.55
N ARG A 191 -10.73 -18.79 1.96
CA ARG A 191 -10.98 -20.23 2.21
C ARG A 191 -10.79 -21.11 0.98
N ARG A 192 -10.81 -20.54 -0.23
CA ARG A 192 -10.51 -21.26 -1.49
C ARG A 192 -9.01 -21.46 -1.70
N ILE A 193 -8.17 -20.68 -1.01
CA ILE A 193 -6.72 -20.80 -1.04
C ILE A 193 -6.30 -21.88 -0.04
N ARG A 194 -6.11 -23.11 -0.54
CA ARG A 194 -5.74 -24.26 0.30
C ARG A 194 -4.28 -24.22 0.77
N THR A 195 -3.41 -23.63 -0.03
CA THR A 195 -1.99 -23.46 0.25
C THR A 195 -1.52 -22.10 -0.23
N ASP A 196 -0.59 -21.51 0.51
CA ASP A 196 0.07 -20.26 0.18
C ASP A 196 1.45 -20.54 -0.42
N SER A 197 1.51 -20.48 -1.75
CA SER A 197 2.75 -20.63 -2.52
C SER A 197 3.48 -19.30 -2.71
N THR A 198 2.96 -18.20 -2.16
CA THR A 198 3.63 -16.91 -2.26
C THR A 198 4.93 -16.91 -1.45
N ARG A 199 5.89 -16.10 -1.88
CA ARG A 199 7.25 -16.08 -1.28
C ARG A 199 7.26 -15.71 0.20
N TYR A 200 6.25 -14.99 0.68
CA TYR A 200 6.22 -14.37 2.01
C TYR A 200 4.91 -14.58 2.77
N GLY A 201 4.08 -15.53 2.33
CA GLY A 201 2.83 -15.83 3.02
C GLY A 201 1.78 -14.73 2.91
N SER A 202 1.53 -14.20 1.72
CA SER A 202 0.60 -13.08 1.51
C SER A 202 -0.85 -13.43 1.88
N ALA A 203 -1.30 -14.66 1.64
CA ALA A 203 -2.64 -15.11 2.07
C ALA A 203 -2.68 -15.34 3.59
N ILE A 204 -1.60 -15.86 4.17
CA ILE A 204 -1.42 -15.96 5.63
C ILE A 204 -1.51 -14.57 6.27
N LYS A 205 -0.81 -13.58 5.69
CA LYS A 205 -0.84 -12.20 6.11
C LYS A 205 -2.25 -11.62 6.03
N LEU A 206 -2.99 -11.85 4.93
CA LEU A 206 -4.34 -11.29 4.80
C LEU A 206 -5.31 -11.84 5.85
N TRP A 207 -5.23 -13.14 6.18
CA TRP A 207 -5.96 -13.68 7.34
C TRP A 207 -5.59 -12.96 8.64
N SER A 208 -4.29 -12.77 8.89
CA SER A 208 -3.80 -12.03 10.05
C SER A 208 -4.28 -10.58 10.08
N ASP A 209 -4.33 -9.91 8.92
CA ASP A 209 -4.79 -8.52 8.78
C ASP A 209 -6.27 -8.38 9.14
N MET A 210 -7.08 -9.41 8.85
CA MET A 210 -8.51 -9.47 9.23
C MET A 210 -8.75 -9.89 10.69
N GLY A 211 -7.67 -10.08 11.46
CA GLY A 211 -7.75 -10.54 12.86
C GLY A 211 -7.92 -12.05 13.03
N GLU A 212 -7.86 -12.83 11.95
CA GLU A 212 -8.07 -14.28 11.97
C GLU A 212 -6.74 -15.02 12.11
N LEU A 213 -6.10 -14.86 13.27
CA LEU A 213 -4.78 -15.45 13.52
C LEU A 213 -4.80 -16.98 13.39
N ASP A 214 -5.84 -17.65 13.89
CA ASP A 214 -5.90 -19.11 13.84
C ASP A 214 -6.01 -19.63 12.40
N ASP A 215 -6.77 -18.95 11.52
CA ASP A 215 -6.81 -19.27 10.09
C ASP A 215 -5.45 -19.04 9.42
N ALA A 216 -4.78 -17.93 9.77
CA ALA A 216 -3.44 -17.62 9.27
C ALA A 216 -2.45 -18.74 9.62
N LEU A 217 -2.43 -19.18 10.89
CA LEU A 217 -1.53 -20.23 11.36
C LEU A 217 -1.87 -21.61 10.78
N ARG A 218 -3.16 -21.94 10.63
CA ARG A 218 -3.59 -23.18 9.94
C ARG A 218 -3.13 -23.20 8.48
N LEU A 219 -3.30 -22.09 7.77
CA LEU A 219 -2.85 -21.98 6.39
C LEU A 219 -1.32 -22.07 6.30
N ALA A 220 -0.59 -21.44 7.22
CA ALA A 220 0.87 -21.52 7.27
C ALA A 220 1.36 -22.94 7.47
N GLU A 221 0.84 -23.66 8.47
CA GLU A 221 1.22 -25.05 8.73
C GLU A 221 0.88 -25.98 7.54
N THR A 222 -0.26 -25.74 6.88
CA THR A 222 -0.64 -26.49 5.68
C THR A 222 0.28 -26.20 4.49
N SER A 223 0.64 -24.93 4.28
CA SER A 223 1.53 -24.48 3.20
C SER A 223 2.96 -24.97 3.41
N ALA A 224 3.41 -25.04 4.67
CA ALA A 224 4.70 -25.60 5.03
C ALA A 224 4.80 -27.07 4.66
N ARG A 225 3.78 -27.87 5.00
CA ARG A 225 3.68 -29.29 4.61
C ARG A 225 3.58 -29.49 3.11
N ALA A 226 3.00 -28.53 2.38
CA ALA A 226 2.84 -28.58 0.93
C ALA A 226 4.09 -28.15 0.13
N GLY A 227 5.22 -27.89 0.79
CA GLY A 227 6.50 -27.61 0.13
C GLY A 227 6.96 -26.16 0.15
N ASN A 228 6.28 -25.26 0.87
CA ASN A 228 6.73 -23.87 1.10
C ASN A 228 7.01 -23.56 2.59
N PRO A 229 7.85 -24.34 3.31
CA PRO A 229 8.05 -24.16 4.75
C PRO A 229 8.66 -22.80 5.12
N SER A 230 9.65 -22.31 4.36
CA SER A 230 10.31 -21.04 4.74
C SER A 230 9.39 -19.83 4.60
N GLY A 231 8.64 -19.72 3.50
CA GLY A 231 7.69 -18.62 3.29
C GLY A 231 6.52 -18.69 4.26
N ALA A 232 6.00 -19.90 4.51
CA ALA A 232 4.88 -20.10 5.40
C ALA A 232 5.21 -19.79 6.87
N TYR A 233 6.36 -20.28 7.38
CA TYR A 233 6.76 -20.00 8.76
C TYR A 233 7.18 -18.53 8.97
N ILE A 234 7.73 -17.86 7.95
CA ILE A 234 7.90 -16.40 8.02
C ILE A 234 6.55 -15.69 8.14
N GLY A 235 5.58 -16.03 7.28
CA GLY A 235 4.23 -15.45 7.35
C GLY A 235 3.55 -15.70 8.70
N ALA A 236 3.71 -16.89 9.27
CA ALA A 236 3.19 -17.22 10.61
C ALA A 236 3.88 -16.41 11.72
N GLY A 237 5.20 -16.26 11.65
CA GLY A 237 5.95 -15.43 12.60
C GLY A 237 5.51 -13.97 12.55
N ASP A 238 5.38 -13.42 11.33
CA ASP A 238 4.91 -12.05 11.09
C ASP A 238 3.47 -11.86 11.60
N ALA A 239 2.59 -12.82 11.36
CA ALA A 239 1.22 -12.82 11.88
C ALA A 239 1.18 -12.83 13.41
N CYS A 240 1.93 -13.73 14.06
CA CYS A 240 2.03 -13.77 15.52
C CYS A 240 2.57 -12.46 16.09
N ARG A 241 3.61 -11.89 15.48
CA ARG A 241 4.22 -10.62 15.92
C ARG A 241 3.22 -9.47 15.83
N LYS A 242 2.48 -9.35 14.72
CA LYS A 242 1.41 -8.35 14.56
C LYS A 242 0.37 -8.43 15.69
N HIS A 243 0.00 -9.64 16.08
CA HIS A 243 -0.96 -9.91 17.16
C HIS A 243 -0.35 -9.90 18.57
N SER A 244 0.87 -9.38 18.74
CA SER A 244 1.61 -9.35 20.03
C SER A 244 1.80 -10.73 20.68
N ARG A 245 1.79 -11.82 19.89
CA ARG A 245 2.07 -13.20 20.33
C ARG A 245 3.56 -13.52 20.16
N TYR A 246 4.42 -12.77 20.84
CA TYR A 246 5.87 -12.76 20.57
C TYR A 246 6.55 -14.11 20.79
N SER A 247 6.19 -14.86 21.83
CA SER A 247 6.75 -16.20 22.06
C SER A 247 6.44 -17.16 20.91
N GLN A 248 5.21 -17.12 20.38
CA GLN A 248 4.82 -17.90 19.20
C GLN A 248 5.53 -17.39 17.93
N ALA A 249 5.65 -16.07 17.77
CA ALA A 249 6.38 -15.47 16.65
C ALA A 249 7.84 -15.97 16.60
N ILE A 250 8.55 -15.90 17.73
CA ILE A 250 9.91 -16.40 17.87
C ILE A 250 9.99 -17.90 17.57
N ALA A 251 9.01 -18.69 18.00
CA ALA A 251 8.97 -20.13 17.70
C ALA A 251 8.91 -20.39 16.18
N TYR A 252 8.05 -19.68 15.45
CA TYR A 252 7.98 -19.79 13.98
C TYR A 252 9.24 -19.30 13.27
N TYR A 253 9.79 -18.17 13.69
CA TYR A 253 11.06 -17.68 13.14
C TYR A 253 12.21 -18.68 13.38
N ARG A 254 12.26 -19.33 14.54
CA ARG A 254 13.22 -20.40 14.83
C ARG A 254 13.03 -21.63 13.93
N LYS A 255 11.80 -21.99 13.55
CA LYS A 255 11.56 -23.05 12.55
C LYS A 255 12.27 -22.72 11.23
N VAL A 256 12.23 -21.47 10.77
CA VAL A 256 12.95 -21.02 9.56
C VAL A 256 14.46 -21.12 9.72
N LEU A 257 14.99 -20.66 10.87
CA LEU A 257 16.42 -20.71 11.17
C LEU A 257 16.95 -22.15 11.24
N ALA A 258 16.16 -23.10 11.73
CA ALA A 258 16.51 -24.51 11.84
C ALA A 258 16.53 -25.27 10.50
N MET A 259 15.95 -24.73 9.42
CA MET A 259 15.92 -25.41 8.13
C MET A 259 17.33 -25.60 7.55
N PRO A 260 17.70 -26.77 7.00
CA PRO A 260 18.98 -26.93 6.32
C PRO A 260 19.04 -26.02 5.09
N MET A 261 20.20 -25.43 4.81
CA MET A 261 20.37 -24.59 3.63
C MET A 261 20.24 -25.46 2.37
N THR A 262 19.34 -25.07 1.49
CA THR A 262 19.15 -25.70 0.18
C THR A 262 19.93 -24.93 -0.88
N TYR A 263 20.24 -25.58 -2.00
CA TYR A 263 21.01 -25.01 -3.09
C TYR A 263 20.23 -25.05 -4.39
N THR A 264 20.35 -24.01 -5.19
CA THR A 264 19.73 -23.86 -6.50
C THR A 264 20.81 -23.66 -7.56
N ARG A 265 20.64 -24.27 -8.73
CA ARG A 265 21.58 -24.10 -9.84
C ARG A 265 21.24 -22.82 -10.61
N ILE A 266 22.14 -21.83 -10.55
CA ILE A 266 21.98 -20.54 -11.22
C ILE A 266 23.23 -20.30 -12.06
N ASN A 267 23.05 -20.08 -13.37
CA ASN A 267 24.13 -19.89 -14.34
C ASN A 267 25.20 -21.01 -14.28
N GLY A 268 24.75 -22.26 -14.17
CA GLY A 268 25.62 -23.45 -14.12
C GLY A 268 26.28 -23.71 -12.77
N LYS A 269 26.23 -22.78 -11.80
CA LYS A 269 26.83 -22.90 -10.47
C LYS A 269 25.79 -23.24 -9.40
N ASN A 270 26.17 -24.07 -8.43
CA ASN A 270 25.38 -24.28 -7.22
C ASN A 270 25.51 -23.05 -6.33
N GLN A 271 24.39 -22.38 -6.07
CA GLN A 271 24.31 -21.23 -5.18
C GLN A 271 23.32 -21.55 -4.05
N LYS A 272 23.50 -20.94 -2.88
CA LYS A 272 22.50 -21.04 -1.81
C LYS A 272 21.15 -20.59 -2.36
N ASN A 273 20.08 -21.23 -1.90
CA ASN A 273 18.72 -20.83 -2.25
C ASN A 273 18.49 -19.39 -1.73
N PRO A 274 18.36 -18.39 -2.63
CA PRO A 274 18.31 -16.99 -2.22
C PRO A 274 17.05 -16.66 -1.41
N ILE A 275 15.95 -17.40 -1.62
CA ILE A 275 14.70 -17.23 -0.87
C ILE A 275 14.89 -17.70 0.57
N LEU A 276 15.49 -18.87 0.77
CA LEU A 276 15.73 -19.42 2.11
C LEU A 276 16.76 -18.57 2.88
N GLU A 277 17.84 -18.15 2.22
CA GLU A 277 18.85 -17.29 2.83
C GLU A 277 18.23 -15.96 3.31
N ARG A 278 17.45 -15.31 2.45
CA ARG A 278 16.70 -14.10 2.81
C ARG A 278 15.72 -14.35 3.96
N ASN A 279 14.94 -15.43 3.92
CA ASN A 279 13.98 -15.74 4.97
C ASN A 279 14.68 -16.02 6.30
N LYS A 280 15.85 -16.67 6.32
CA LYS A 280 16.65 -16.82 7.54
C LYS A 280 17.13 -15.48 8.09
N GLN A 281 17.64 -14.58 7.25
CA GLN A 281 18.05 -13.25 7.68
C GLN A 281 16.86 -12.44 8.25
N ARG A 282 15.69 -12.52 7.60
CA ARG A 282 14.45 -11.91 8.09
C ARG A 282 14.02 -12.48 9.43
N ALA A 283 14.02 -13.81 9.60
CA ALA A 283 13.70 -14.47 10.86
C ALA A 283 14.62 -14.02 12.00
N GLN A 284 15.93 -13.98 11.75
CA GLN A 284 16.89 -13.51 12.75
C GLN A 284 16.64 -12.04 13.14
N THR A 285 16.50 -11.17 12.13
CA THR A 285 16.22 -9.74 12.34
C THR A 285 14.91 -9.54 13.12
N ALA A 286 13.86 -10.30 12.81
CA ALA A 286 12.58 -10.20 13.50
C ALA A 286 12.67 -10.65 14.97
N ILE A 287 13.44 -11.70 15.27
CA ILE A 287 13.70 -12.14 16.65
C ILE A 287 14.45 -11.04 17.43
N ASP A 288 15.49 -10.46 16.83
CA ASP A 288 16.30 -9.43 17.48
C ASP A 288 15.50 -8.14 17.71
N ASN A 289 14.61 -7.79 16.77
CA ASN A 289 13.71 -6.66 16.91
C ASN A 289 12.65 -6.89 17.97
N ILE A 290 12.07 -8.10 18.08
CA ILE A 290 11.14 -8.42 19.17
C ILE A 290 11.82 -8.19 20.53
N LYS A 291 13.03 -8.73 20.73
CA LYS A 291 13.78 -8.54 21.99
C LYS A 291 14.10 -7.07 22.26
N THR A 292 14.55 -6.36 21.23
CA THR A 292 14.88 -4.94 21.33
C THR A 292 13.68 -4.13 21.79
N PHE A 293 12.51 -4.31 21.17
CA PHE A 293 11.33 -3.49 21.48
C PHE A 293 10.60 -3.87 22.76
N GLU A 294 10.74 -5.10 23.24
CA GLU A 294 10.29 -5.45 24.60
C GLU A 294 11.04 -4.66 25.68
N THR A 295 12.21 -4.09 25.36
CA THR A 295 13.05 -3.35 26.31
C THR A 295 13.25 -1.87 25.95
N LEU A 296 12.71 -1.42 24.81
CA LEU A 296 12.90 -0.05 24.33
C LEU A 296 12.01 0.93 25.11
N ASP A 297 12.64 1.93 25.73
CA ASP A 297 11.96 3.05 26.39
C ASP A 297 12.34 4.36 25.67
N LEU A 298 11.41 4.92 24.90
CA LEU A 298 11.66 6.13 24.11
C LEU A 298 12.04 7.34 24.99
N ASN A 299 11.64 7.37 26.26
CA ASN A 299 12.01 8.46 27.18
C ASN A 299 13.49 8.43 27.57
N ARG A 300 14.18 7.32 27.30
CA ARG A 300 15.62 7.16 27.53
C ARG A 300 16.45 7.44 26.28
N ILE A 301 15.80 7.68 25.15
CA ILE A 301 16.47 8.05 23.91
C ILE A 301 16.57 9.58 23.88
N PRO A 302 17.79 10.15 23.83
CA PRO A 302 17.95 11.60 23.70
C PRO A 302 17.27 12.15 22.45
N ASP A 303 16.94 13.44 22.49
CA ASP A 303 16.47 14.13 21.30
C ASP A 303 17.56 14.13 20.21
N GLY A 304 17.19 13.80 18.98
CA GLY A 304 18.17 13.69 17.90
C GLY A 304 17.64 13.03 16.63
N ILE A 305 18.54 12.93 15.65
CA ILE A 305 18.31 12.21 14.39
C ILE A 305 19.14 10.93 14.40
N TYR A 306 18.45 9.82 14.23
CA TYR A 306 19.01 8.48 14.24
C TYR A 306 18.91 7.86 12.86
N THR A 307 19.86 7.00 12.49
CA THR A 307 19.83 6.33 11.19
C THR A 307 19.97 4.84 11.31
N GLY A 308 19.22 4.12 10.49
CA GLY A 308 19.29 2.66 10.43
C GLY A 308 19.02 2.18 9.02
N ALA A 309 19.45 0.95 8.74
CA ALA A 309 19.24 0.30 7.45
C ALA A 309 18.87 -1.18 7.61
N SER A 310 18.02 -1.67 6.71
CA SER A 310 17.64 -3.08 6.68
C SER A 310 17.41 -3.54 5.25
N LEU A 311 17.68 -4.82 5.00
CA LEU A 311 17.46 -5.45 3.71
C LEU A 311 15.98 -5.35 3.31
N ALA A 312 15.72 -4.68 2.18
CA ALA A 312 14.42 -4.59 1.52
C ALA A 312 14.31 -5.59 0.35
N TYR A 313 13.44 -5.34 -0.63
CA TYR A 313 13.19 -6.32 -1.69
C TYR A 313 14.39 -6.48 -2.63
N VAL A 314 15.00 -5.36 -3.03
CA VAL A 314 16.11 -5.29 -3.99
C VAL A 314 17.45 -5.15 -3.29
N ALA A 315 17.55 -4.23 -2.33
CA ALA A 315 18.77 -3.90 -1.59
C ALA A 315 18.40 -3.35 -0.21
N ASP A 316 19.39 -2.91 0.56
CA ASP A 316 19.14 -2.22 1.81
C ASP A 316 18.32 -0.93 1.58
N LEU A 317 17.38 -0.69 2.48
CA LEU A 317 16.63 0.54 2.62
C LEU A 317 17.09 1.24 3.89
N ALA A 318 17.39 2.53 3.79
CA ALA A 318 17.85 3.37 4.89
C ALA A 318 16.78 4.36 5.34
N VAL A 319 16.71 4.59 6.65
CA VAL A 319 15.81 5.56 7.28
C VAL A 319 16.57 6.55 8.16
N ALA A 320 16.01 7.75 8.30
CA ALA A 320 16.34 8.71 9.32
C ALA A 320 15.12 8.89 10.24
N VAL A 321 15.30 8.67 11.54
CA VAL A 321 14.25 8.76 12.56
C VAL A 321 14.56 9.95 13.46
N THR A 322 13.58 10.84 13.65
CA THR A 322 13.70 11.97 14.58
C THR A 322 12.98 11.63 15.88
N VAL A 323 13.71 11.70 16.99
CA VAL A 323 13.16 11.60 18.35
C VAL A 323 13.20 12.98 18.99
N GLN A 324 12.07 13.42 19.55
CA GLN A 324 11.93 14.68 20.28
C GLN A 324 10.99 14.49 21.46
N ASN A 325 11.42 14.90 22.65
CA ASN A 325 10.67 14.81 23.91
C ASN A 325 10.10 13.40 24.15
N GLY A 326 10.92 12.36 23.95
CA GLY A 326 10.52 10.96 24.13
C GLY A 326 9.53 10.44 23.07
N ARG A 327 9.39 11.12 21.94
CA ARG A 327 8.45 10.76 20.86
C ARG A 327 9.13 10.66 19.50
N ILE A 328 8.67 9.74 18.67
CA ILE A 328 9.04 9.67 17.25
C ILE A 328 8.22 10.73 16.50
N THR A 329 8.90 11.76 15.98
CA THR A 329 8.25 12.86 15.25
C THR A 329 8.41 12.75 13.74
N SER A 330 9.40 11.97 13.27
CA SER A 330 9.63 11.74 11.85
C SER A 330 10.28 10.39 11.59
N VAL A 331 9.89 9.76 10.49
CA VAL A 331 10.55 8.58 9.91
C VAL A 331 10.67 8.86 8.41
N ARG A 332 11.88 9.12 7.93
CA ARG A 332 12.13 9.46 6.53
C ARG A 332 12.97 8.39 5.86
N ILE A 333 12.52 7.87 4.72
CA ILE A 333 13.33 7.00 3.87
C ILE A 333 14.39 7.87 3.20
N THR A 334 15.67 7.59 3.46
CA THR A 334 16.80 8.35 2.91
C THR A 334 17.41 7.68 1.70
N GLU A 335 17.29 6.35 1.57
CA GLU A 335 17.77 5.58 0.43
C GLU A 335 16.92 4.31 0.25
N HIS A 336 16.57 3.97 -1.00
CA HIS A 336 16.01 2.66 -1.35
C HIS A 336 16.29 2.34 -2.83
N LYS A 337 16.29 1.05 -3.17
CA LYS A 337 16.35 0.55 -4.56
C LYS A 337 15.14 -0.28 -4.96
N ASP A 338 14.15 -0.36 -4.08
CA ASP A 338 12.88 -1.04 -4.38
C ASP A 338 12.16 -0.28 -5.48
N LYS A 339 11.73 -1.05 -6.49
CA LYS A 339 11.21 -0.54 -7.77
C LYS A 339 9.69 -0.53 -7.83
N GLN A 340 8.98 -0.97 -6.80
CA GLN A 340 7.52 -1.16 -6.84
C GLN A 340 6.89 -0.91 -5.47
N TYR A 341 5.58 -0.64 -5.47
CA TYR A 341 4.73 -0.51 -4.29
C TYR A 341 5.18 0.58 -3.29
N PHE A 342 5.36 1.80 -3.80
CA PHE A 342 5.86 2.95 -3.04
C PHE A 342 4.91 3.46 -1.94
N SER A 343 3.66 2.99 -1.87
CA SER A 343 2.75 3.28 -0.76
C SER A 343 3.32 2.80 0.58
N ALA A 344 4.11 1.73 0.61
CA ALA A 344 4.80 1.32 1.84
C ALA A 344 5.81 2.37 2.34
N LEU A 345 6.42 3.15 1.43
CA LEU A 345 7.36 4.22 1.79
C LEU A 345 6.68 5.41 2.46
N THR A 346 5.35 5.50 2.41
CA THR A 346 4.57 6.55 3.09
C THR A 346 3.76 5.99 4.25
N ASP A 347 3.06 4.89 4.01
CA ASP A 347 2.08 4.33 4.95
C ASP A 347 2.76 3.72 6.18
N THR A 348 3.88 3.01 5.98
CA THR A 348 4.60 2.40 7.10
C THR A 348 5.25 3.44 8.02
N PRO A 349 5.97 4.47 7.53
CA PRO A 349 6.43 5.59 8.36
C PRO A 349 5.31 6.27 9.14
N ASN A 350 4.19 6.58 8.49
CA ASN A 350 3.06 7.25 9.14
C ASN A 350 2.50 6.41 10.29
N GLN A 351 2.35 5.10 10.09
CA GLN A 351 1.89 4.19 11.15
C GLN A 351 2.88 4.12 12.32
N ILE A 352 4.19 4.13 12.07
CA ILE A 352 5.21 4.12 13.13
C ILE A 352 5.12 5.40 13.97
N ILE A 353 4.96 6.56 13.32
CA ILE A 353 4.79 7.86 13.98
C ILE A 353 3.48 7.85 14.79
N GLU A 354 2.37 7.39 14.21
CA GLU A 354 1.09 7.35 14.90
C GLU A 354 1.13 6.45 16.14
N LYS A 355 1.71 5.24 16.01
CA LYS A 355 1.77 4.24 17.07
C LYS A 355 2.93 4.44 18.05
N GLN A 356 3.82 5.40 17.78
CA GLN A 356 5.02 5.67 18.56
C GLN A 356 5.87 4.41 18.80
N GLY A 357 5.98 3.57 17.77
CA GLY A 357 6.69 2.30 17.85
C GLY A 357 6.32 1.35 16.72
N LEU A 358 6.82 0.11 16.79
CA LEU A 358 6.59 -0.93 15.78
C LEU A 358 5.41 -1.83 16.11
N ARG A 359 4.87 -1.73 17.34
CA ARG A 359 3.74 -2.56 17.79
C ARG A 359 2.49 -2.17 17.02
N GLY A 360 1.87 -3.16 16.38
CA GLY A 360 0.66 -2.98 15.59
C GLY A 360 0.87 -2.20 14.29
N VAL A 361 2.11 -1.96 13.85
CA VAL A 361 2.39 -1.41 12.51
C VAL A 361 2.13 -2.50 11.49
N ASP A 362 1.25 -2.21 10.55
CA ASP A 362 0.85 -3.13 9.50
C ASP A 362 1.73 -2.96 8.26
N ALA A 363 2.25 -4.09 7.79
CA ALA A 363 2.90 -4.14 6.50
C ALA A 363 1.88 -3.93 5.37
N THR A 364 2.25 -3.16 4.37
CA THR A 364 1.39 -2.87 3.21
C THR A 364 1.25 -4.11 2.32
N THR A 365 0.03 -4.46 1.91
CA THR A 365 -0.21 -5.58 0.99
C THR A 365 0.58 -5.37 -0.31
N SER A 366 1.11 -6.45 -0.87
CA SER A 366 2.05 -6.44 -2.02
C SER A 366 3.41 -5.76 -1.78
N ALA A 367 3.62 -5.10 -0.64
CA ALA A 367 4.85 -4.39 -0.28
C ALA A 367 5.40 -4.81 1.10
N THR A 368 5.13 -6.07 1.49
CA THR A 368 5.43 -6.57 2.84
C THR A 368 6.92 -6.46 3.17
N ILE A 369 7.81 -6.87 2.25
CA ILE A 369 9.26 -6.79 2.54
C ILE A 369 9.71 -5.35 2.75
N THR A 370 9.26 -4.43 1.90
CA THR A 370 9.63 -3.03 2.01
C THR A 370 9.13 -2.44 3.33
N SER A 371 7.89 -2.76 3.72
CA SER A 371 7.32 -2.34 5.01
C SER A 371 8.12 -2.91 6.19
N GLU A 372 8.44 -4.19 6.15
CA GLU A 372 9.26 -4.85 7.18
C GLU A 372 10.68 -4.27 7.22
N ALA A 373 11.27 -3.91 6.09
CA ALA A 373 12.57 -3.26 6.05
C ALA A 373 12.53 -1.88 6.71
N ILE A 374 11.47 -1.09 6.52
CA ILE A 374 11.28 0.20 7.20
C ILE A 374 11.13 0.01 8.71
N ILE A 375 10.31 -0.96 9.14
CA ILE A 375 10.12 -1.34 10.55
C ILE A 375 11.47 -1.72 11.17
N ASN A 376 12.24 -2.58 10.49
CA ASN A 376 13.52 -3.09 10.97
C ASN A 376 14.64 -2.04 10.91
N ALA A 377 14.63 -1.13 9.94
CA ALA A 377 15.59 -0.04 9.85
C ALA A 377 15.32 1.00 10.95
N THR A 378 14.04 1.27 11.25
CA THR A 378 13.62 2.12 12.37
C THR A 378 14.04 1.51 13.70
N ALA A 379 13.87 0.19 13.87
CA ALA A 379 14.35 -0.55 15.04
C ALA A 379 15.83 -0.30 15.32
N LYS A 380 16.66 -0.44 14.29
CA LYS A 380 18.11 -0.24 14.38
C LYS A 380 18.49 1.22 14.60
N ALA A 381 17.74 2.16 14.04
CA ALA A 381 17.96 3.59 14.28
C ALA A 381 17.74 3.93 15.76
N LEU A 382 16.65 3.43 16.37
CA LEU A 382 16.31 3.72 17.77
C LEU A 382 17.26 3.06 18.79
N THR A 383 18.12 2.14 18.36
CA THR A 383 19.18 1.55 19.19
C THR A 383 20.58 2.02 18.83
N SER A 384 20.73 2.94 17.87
CA SER A 384 22.01 3.53 17.51
C SER A 384 22.30 4.80 18.33
N SER A 385 23.54 5.28 18.24
CA SER A 385 23.88 6.64 18.65
C SER A 385 23.26 7.67 17.69
N PRO A 386 22.92 8.89 18.17
CA PRO A 386 22.45 9.98 17.30
C PRO A 386 23.58 10.45 16.36
N LYS A 387 23.19 11.03 15.22
CA LYS A 387 24.12 11.65 14.25
C LYS A 387 24.53 13.06 14.62
#